data_AF-A0AB39RVY8-F1
#
_entry.id   AF-A0AB39RVY8-F1
#
_cell.length_a   1.000
_cell.length_b   1.000
_cell.length_c   1.000
_cell.angle_alpha   90.00
_cell.angle_beta   90.00
_cell.angle_gamma   90.00
#
_symmetry.space_group_name_H-M   'P 1'
#
loop_
_entity.id
_entity.type
_entity.pdbx_description
1 polymer ?
#
loop_
_entity_poly.entity_id
_entity_poly.type
_entity_poly.pdbx_seq_one_letter_code
_entity_poly.pdbx_strand_id
1 'polypeptide(L)'
;MDAVLETYEAADFTLWPTAAPPADRLLVLSGDLSPLEVGTAMAVLAGYNKTQRKRHDPGPANGLAMLRRLVSVESVVAPGGLRLRDAATGVTVSPGCCFGLENWRDWLGLLEGETPWLGHDPAPGVEHSGALVRLWPDAERPADLPIEMPLSELPVLLDSVRSALAGFLGLVERWTARNFPAALAAQVVAKLDDDLAVSASLRTSPDVS
;
A
#
# COMPACT_ATOMS: atom_id res chain seq x y z
N MET A 1 3.98 8.57 8.78
CA MET A 1 4.12 7.84 7.50
C MET A 1 3.04 6.78 7.52
N ASP A 2 2.23 6.73 6.48
CA ASP A 2 1.07 5.85 6.41
C ASP A 2 1.18 4.95 5.17
N ALA A 3 0.81 3.68 5.30
CA ALA A 3 0.46 2.85 4.16
C ALA A 3 -0.92 3.30 3.64
N VAL A 4 -1.00 3.64 2.37
CA VAL A 4 -2.26 4.05 1.74
C VAL A 4 -2.54 3.23 0.49
N LEU A 5 -3.82 3.02 0.23
CA LEU A 5 -4.33 2.34 -0.96
C LEU A 5 -5.16 3.31 -1.79
N GLU A 6 -4.89 3.36 -3.10
CA GLU A 6 -5.69 4.14 -4.04
C GLU A 6 -7.04 3.48 -4.31
N THR A 7 -8.11 4.25 -4.16
CA THR A 7 -9.49 3.72 -4.12
C THR A 7 -10.24 3.82 -5.44
N TYR A 8 -9.56 4.08 -6.56
CA TYR A 8 -10.19 4.24 -7.87
C TYR A 8 -10.97 2.98 -8.31
N GLU A 9 -10.42 1.79 -8.09
CA GLU A 9 -11.06 0.51 -8.43
C GLU A 9 -12.35 0.22 -7.62
N ALA A 10 -12.60 0.95 -6.52
CA ALA A 10 -13.77 0.72 -5.67
C ALA A 10 -15.01 1.56 -6.06
N ALA A 11 -14.88 2.53 -6.97
CA ALA A 11 -15.93 3.51 -7.23
C ALA A 11 -17.28 2.90 -7.68
N ASP A 12 -17.23 1.86 -8.52
CA ASP A 12 -18.41 1.18 -9.08
C ASP A 12 -18.51 -0.29 -8.62
N PHE A 13 -17.86 -0.61 -7.50
CA PHE A 13 -17.77 -1.97 -7.02
C PHE A 13 -19.08 -2.45 -6.38
N THR A 14 -19.55 -3.66 -6.75
CA THR A 14 -20.87 -4.17 -6.30
C THR A 14 -20.88 -5.60 -5.77
N LEU A 15 -19.74 -6.31 -5.72
CA LEU A 15 -19.72 -7.72 -5.31
C LEU A 15 -19.83 -7.93 -3.80
N TRP A 16 -19.61 -6.90 -3.00
CA TRP A 16 -19.81 -6.84 -1.56
C TRP A 16 -19.94 -5.37 -1.11
N PRO A 17 -20.46 -5.11 0.10
CA PRO A 17 -20.56 -3.76 0.64
C PRO A 17 -19.19 -3.09 0.82
N THR A 18 -19.08 -1.84 0.38
CA THR A 18 -17.89 -0.99 0.50
C THR A 18 -18.26 0.34 1.16
N ALA A 19 -17.28 0.99 1.78
CA ALA A 19 -17.38 2.39 2.19
C ALA A 19 -17.18 3.30 0.96
N ALA A 20 -17.76 4.50 1.01
CA ALA A 20 -17.47 5.53 0.03
C ALA A 20 -15.96 5.85 0.04
N PRO A 21 -15.31 5.96 -1.14
CA PRO A 21 -13.92 6.38 -1.21
C PRO A 21 -13.68 7.74 -0.54
N PRO A 22 -12.55 7.93 0.15
CA PRO A 22 -12.19 9.23 0.70
C PRO A 22 -11.98 10.26 -0.43
N ALA A 23 -12.10 11.55 -0.09
CA ALA A 23 -12.05 12.63 -1.07
C ALA A 23 -10.70 12.72 -1.82
N ASP A 24 -9.60 12.41 -1.12
CA ASP A 24 -8.24 12.33 -1.67
C ASP A 24 -7.95 11.00 -2.37
N ARG A 25 -8.93 10.08 -2.40
CA ARG A 25 -8.85 8.73 -2.96
C ARG A 25 -7.80 7.83 -2.31
N LEU A 26 -7.23 8.21 -1.17
CA LEU A 26 -6.22 7.44 -0.43
C LEU A 26 -6.80 6.88 0.87
N LEU A 27 -7.07 5.58 0.89
CA LEU A 27 -7.49 4.88 2.10
C LEU A 27 -6.26 4.45 2.90
N VAL A 28 -6.12 4.95 4.13
CA VAL A 28 -5.06 4.51 5.05
C VAL A 28 -5.34 3.06 5.45
N LEU A 29 -4.34 2.17 5.36
CA LEU A 29 -4.43 0.79 5.80
C LEU A 29 -3.85 0.66 7.22
N SER A 30 -4.70 0.33 8.19
CA SER A 30 -4.35 0.19 9.61
C SER A 30 -5.23 -0.86 10.31
N GLY A 31 -5.02 -1.05 11.61
CA GLY A 31 -5.89 -1.88 12.45
C GLY A 31 -7.24 -1.25 12.82
N ASP A 32 -7.51 -0.02 12.38
CA ASP A 32 -8.66 0.78 12.81
C ASP A 32 -9.77 0.92 11.75
N LEU A 33 -9.62 0.24 10.60
CA LEU A 33 -10.63 0.30 9.53
C LEU A 33 -11.94 -0.33 9.98
N SER A 34 -13.04 0.33 9.61
CA SER A 34 -14.38 -0.24 9.71
C SER A 34 -14.54 -1.44 8.75
N PRO A 35 -15.52 -2.33 8.99
CA PRO A 35 -15.78 -3.45 8.09
C PRO A 35 -16.07 -3.03 6.63
N LEU A 36 -16.66 -1.86 6.40
CA LEU A 36 -16.93 -1.33 5.07
C LEU A 36 -15.66 -0.83 4.38
N GLU A 37 -14.76 -0.18 5.13
CA GLU A 37 -13.46 0.26 4.60
C GLU A 37 -12.54 -0.94 4.28
N VAL A 38 -12.58 -2.00 5.10
CA VAL A 38 -11.91 -3.27 4.74
C VAL A 38 -12.49 -3.83 3.44
N GLY A 39 -13.82 -3.77 3.28
CA GLY A 39 -14.49 -4.11 2.03
C GLY A 39 -13.99 -3.29 0.84
N THR A 40 -13.81 -1.98 1.02
CA THR A 40 -13.23 -1.08 0.01
C THR A 40 -11.80 -1.47 -0.35
N ALA A 41 -10.94 -1.72 0.64
CA ALA A 41 -9.56 -2.15 0.41
C ALA A 41 -9.51 -3.47 -0.37
N MET A 42 -10.32 -4.46 0.02
CA MET A 42 -10.40 -5.74 -0.68
C MET A 42 -10.94 -5.59 -2.11
N ALA A 43 -11.88 -4.67 -2.33
CA ALA A 43 -12.44 -4.39 -3.66
C ALA A 43 -11.35 -3.85 -4.60
N VAL A 44 -10.51 -2.95 -4.10
CA VAL A 44 -9.35 -2.43 -4.84
C VAL A 44 -8.34 -3.54 -5.10
N LEU A 45 -7.87 -4.25 -4.07
CA LEU A 45 -6.83 -5.28 -4.22
C LEU A 45 -7.27 -6.38 -5.19
N ALA A 46 -8.48 -6.90 -5.05
CA ALA A 46 -8.98 -7.91 -5.98
C ALA A 46 -9.35 -7.32 -7.36
N GLY A 47 -9.69 -6.03 -7.38
CA GLY A 47 -10.03 -5.25 -8.57
C GLY A 47 -8.84 -5.02 -9.50
N TYR A 48 -7.75 -4.53 -8.94
CA TYR A 48 -6.51 -4.19 -9.61
C TYR A 48 -5.77 -5.44 -10.12
N ASN A 49 -5.88 -6.54 -9.37
CA ASN A 49 -5.28 -7.83 -9.70
C ASN A 49 -6.16 -8.72 -10.60
N LYS A 50 -7.13 -8.12 -11.31
CA LYS A 50 -7.78 -8.80 -12.44
C LYS A 50 -6.69 -9.06 -13.49
N THR A 51 -6.22 -10.31 -13.56
CA THR A 51 -5.24 -10.73 -14.58
C THR A 51 -5.60 -10.13 -15.94
N GLN A 52 -4.73 -9.28 -16.49
CA GLN A 52 -4.92 -8.68 -17.81
C GLN A 52 -4.76 -9.73 -18.91
N ARG A 53 -5.68 -10.69 -19.03
CA ARG A 53 -5.60 -11.69 -20.11
C ARG A 53 -6.99 -12.03 -20.63
N LYS A 54 -7.18 -11.60 -21.88
CA LYS A 54 -8.24 -11.90 -22.85
C LYS A 54 -9.40 -10.91 -22.83
N ARG A 55 -9.61 -10.29 -24.00
CA ARG A 55 -10.65 -9.33 -24.38
C ARG A 55 -12.11 -9.77 -24.11
N HIS A 56 -12.30 -10.97 -23.53
CA HIS A 56 -13.56 -11.66 -23.34
C HIS A 56 -13.65 -12.42 -22.00
N ASP A 57 -12.83 -12.11 -20.99
CA ASP A 57 -13.07 -12.62 -19.64
C ASP A 57 -14.33 -11.92 -19.08
N PRO A 58 -15.44 -12.63 -18.82
CA PRO A 58 -16.68 -12.03 -18.31
C PRO A 58 -16.54 -11.45 -16.89
N GLY A 59 -15.36 -11.55 -16.29
CA GLY A 59 -15.11 -11.12 -14.93
C GLY A 59 -15.61 -12.15 -13.91
N PRO A 60 -15.32 -11.94 -12.62
CA PRO A 60 -15.73 -12.88 -11.58
C PRO A 60 -17.25 -12.84 -11.40
N ALA A 61 -17.88 -14.02 -11.41
CA ALA A 61 -19.34 -14.15 -11.27
C ALA A 61 -19.88 -13.67 -9.90
N ASN A 62 -19.04 -13.66 -8.87
CA ASN A 62 -19.37 -13.20 -7.51
C ASN A 62 -18.09 -12.89 -6.71
N GLY A 63 -18.26 -12.37 -5.49
CA GLY A 63 -17.14 -12.01 -4.63
C GLY A 63 -16.22 -13.18 -4.26
N LEU A 64 -16.76 -14.39 -4.10
CA LEU A 64 -15.97 -15.59 -3.82
C LEU A 64 -15.02 -15.92 -4.97
N ALA A 65 -15.51 -15.87 -6.22
CA ALA A 65 -14.68 -16.08 -7.40
C ALA A 65 -13.60 -15.00 -7.52
N MET A 66 -13.92 -13.75 -7.18
CA MET A 66 -12.97 -12.65 -7.18
C MET A 66 -11.84 -12.86 -6.16
N LEU A 67 -12.14 -13.20 -4.91
CA LEU A 67 -11.12 -13.45 -3.89
C LEU A 67 -10.26 -14.68 -4.20
N ARG A 68 -10.84 -15.75 -4.77
CA ARG A 68 -10.06 -16.90 -5.25
C ARG A 68 -9.08 -16.51 -6.36
N ARG A 69 -9.49 -15.61 -7.26
CA ARG A 69 -8.60 -15.08 -8.30
C ARG A 69 -7.45 -14.30 -7.67
N LEU A 70 -7.73 -13.43 -6.70
CA LEU A 70 -6.70 -12.70 -5.94
C LEU A 70 -5.69 -13.66 -5.32
N VAL A 71 -6.15 -14.72 -4.65
CA VAL A 71 -5.25 -15.74 -4.07
C VAL A 71 -4.36 -16.42 -5.12
N SER A 72 -4.85 -16.55 -6.35
CA SER A 72 -4.16 -17.25 -7.44
C SER A 72 -3.20 -16.40 -8.28
N VAL A 73 -3.12 -15.08 -8.04
CA VAL A 73 -2.17 -14.24 -8.79
C VAL A 73 -0.74 -14.54 -8.37
N GLU A 74 0.21 -14.36 -9.28
CA GLU A 74 1.62 -14.57 -8.98
C GLU A 74 2.09 -13.64 -7.87
N SER A 75 1.82 -12.34 -8.02
CA SER A 75 2.07 -11.32 -7.02
C SER A 75 0.96 -10.28 -7.05
N VAL A 76 0.50 -9.87 -5.86
CA VAL A 76 -0.49 -8.83 -5.65
C VAL A 76 0.15 -7.47 -5.87
N VAL A 77 -0.40 -6.73 -6.83
CA VAL A 77 -0.12 -5.32 -7.03
C VAL A 77 -1.12 -4.51 -6.21
N ALA A 78 -0.62 -3.63 -5.34
CA ALA A 78 -1.42 -2.85 -4.41
C ALA A 78 -1.27 -1.34 -4.71
N PRO A 79 -2.17 -0.75 -5.49
CA PRO A 79 -2.03 0.64 -5.92
C PRO A 79 -2.07 1.60 -4.73
N GLY A 80 -1.24 2.63 -4.72
CA GLY A 80 -0.98 3.48 -3.56
C GLY A 80 0.50 3.41 -3.18
N GLY A 81 0.81 3.31 -1.90
CA GLY A 81 2.20 3.32 -1.42
C GLY A 81 2.34 3.95 -0.04
N LEU A 82 3.50 4.56 0.20
CA LEU A 82 3.75 5.30 1.43
C LEU A 82 3.43 6.77 1.25
N ARG A 83 2.55 7.29 2.13
CA ARG A 83 2.26 8.72 2.24
C ARG A 83 3.01 9.29 3.44
N LEU A 84 3.69 10.41 3.23
CA LEU A 84 4.31 11.17 4.30
C LEU A 84 3.58 12.49 4.49
N ARG A 85 3.37 12.86 5.74
CA ARG A 85 2.79 14.14 6.13
C ARG A 85 3.66 14.75 7.19
N ASP A 86 4.12 15.96 6.95
CA ASP A 86 4.75 16.78 7.96
C ASP A 86 3.64 17.52 8.72
N ALA A 87 3.49 17.22 10.01
CA ALA A 87 2.48 17.84 10.86
C ALA A 87 2.80 19.31 11.18
N ALA A 88 4.07 19.72 11.13
CA ALA A 88 4.48 21.08 11.43
C ALA A 88 4.20 22.03 10.26
N THR A 89 4.47 21.58 9.03
CA THR A 89 4.30 22.39 7.81
C THR A 89 2.99 22.12 7.08
N GLY A 90 2.34 20.98 7.35
CA GLY A 90 1.15 20.52 6.63
C GLY A 90 1.44 19.92 5.26
N VAL A 91 2.70 19.89 4.82
CA VAL A 91 3.11 19.32 3.53
C VAL A 91 2.82 17.83 3.51
N THR A 92 2.35 17.33 2.37
CA THR A 92 2.10 15.91 2.13
C THR A 92 2.83 15.46 0.86
N VAL A 93 3.61 14.39 0.98
CA VAL A 93 4.16 13.65 -0.16
C VAL A 93 3.28 12.42 -0.34
N SER A 94 2.55 12.38 -1.47
CA SER A 94 1.69 11.26 -1.83
C SER A 94 2.47 10.23 -2.65
N PRO A 95 2.04 8.96 -2.68
CA PRO A 95 2.63 7.97 -3.57
C PRO A 95 2.52 8.39 -5.04
N GLY A 96 3.53 8.08 -5.84
CA GLY A 96 3.47 8.23 -7.30
C GLY A 96 2.87 7.00 -7.96
N CYS A 97 2.51 7.15 -9.25
CA CYS A 97 1.97 6.05 -10.03
C CYS A 97 3.08 5.02 -10.34
N CYS A 98 2.81 3.73 -10.14
CA CYS A 98 3.75 2.60 -10.38
C CYS A 98 4.79 2.30 -9.30
N PHE A 99 4.76 2.98 -8.15
CA PHE A 99 5.53 2.58 -6.97
C PHE A 99 4.56 2.21 -5.85
N GLY A 100 3.95 1.03 -6.01
CA GLY A 100 2.82 0.59 -5.22
C GLY A 100 3.18 0.26 -3.77
N LEU A 101 2.17 -0.09 -3.00
CA LEU A 101 2.34 -0.50 -1.62
C LEU A 101 3.15 -1.80 -1.52
N GLU A 102 3.16 -2.65 -2.53
CA GLU A 102 4.06 -3.82 -2.61
C GLU A 102 5.55 -3.45 -2.53
N ASN A 103 5.92 -2.21 -2.85
CA ASN A 103 7.29 -1.68 -2.82
C ASN A 103 7.63 -0.94 -1.51
N TRP A 104 6.78 -0.96 -0.49
CA TRP A 104 7.00 -0.16 0.73
C TRP A 104 8.34 -0.42 1.42
N ARG A 105 8.89 -1.63 1.27
CA ARG A 105 10.17 -2.04 1.86
C ARG A 105 11.38 -1.49 1.11
N ASP A 106 11.22 -1.14 -0.16
CA ASP A 106 12.29 -0.61 -1.01
C ASP A 106 12.76 0.78 -0.50
N TRP A 107 11.94 1.43 0.34
CA TRP A 107 12.36 2.62 1.10
C TRP A 107 13.59 2.36 1.99
N LEU A 108 13.86 1.12 2.42
CA LEU A 108 15.08 0.79 3.17
C LEU A 108 16.36 1.10 2.37
N GLY A 109 16.30 1.09 1.04
CA GLY A 109 17.43 1.47 0.19
C GLY A 109 17.93 2.90 0.44
N LEU A 110 17.08 3.79 0.98
CA LEU A 110 17.50 5.13 1.40
C LEU A 110 18.60 5.09 2.47
N LEU A 111 18.62 4.09 3.35
CA LEU A 111 19.68 3.93 4.35
C LEU A 111 21.03 3.58 3.71
N GLU A 112 21.00 2.99 2.52
CA GLU A 112 22.16 2.56 1.73
C GLU A 112 22.57 3.62 0.70
N GLY A 113 21.91 4.79 0.70
CA GLY A 113 22.15 5.89 -0.24
C GLY A 113 21.44 5.73 -1.59
N GLU A 114 20.55 4.74 -1.72
CA GLU A 114 19.74 4.59 -2.92
C GLU A 114 18.70 5.70 -3.04
N THR A 115 18.23 5.94 -4.25
CA THR A 115 17.17 6.91 -4.57
C THR A 115 16.11 6.17 -5.39
N PRO A 116 15.14 5.50 -4.73
CA PRO A 116 14.15 4.71 -5.44
C PRO A 116 13.33 5.61 -6.35
N TRP A 117 12.98 5.08 -7.53
CA TRP A 117 12.06 5.77 -8.42
C TRP A 117 10.64 5.63 -7.88
N LEU A 118 10.09 6.71 -7.32
CA LEU A 118 8.81 6.73 -6.62
C LEU A 118 7.58 6.86 -7.55
N GLY A 119 7.75 6.59 -8.84
CA GLY A 119 6.67 6.56 -9.82
C GLY A 119 6.57 7.80 -10.72
N HIS A 120 5.53 7.79 -11.56
CA HIS A 120 5.13 8.89 -12.45
C HIS A 120 4.08 9.81 -11.79
N ASP A 121 3.94 11.03 -12.34
CA ASP A 121 3.01 12.13 -11.97
C ASP A 121 1.88 11.81 -10.95
N PRO A 122 1.86 12.46 -9.75
CA PRO A 122 2.92 13.34 -9.26
C PRO A 122 4.22 12.53 -9.20
N ALA A 123 5.34 13.14 -9.55
CA ALA A 123 6.63 12.47 -9.57
C ALA A 123 7.38 12.81 -8.26
N PRO A 124 7.04 12.19 -7.10
CA PRO A 124 7.72 12.51 -5.88
C PRO A 124 9.20 12.18 -6.00
N GLY A 125 10.03 13.11 -5.54
CA GLY A 125 11.47 13.03 -5.65
C GLY A 125 12.11 12.74 -4.31
N VAL A 126 13.25 12.05 -4.35
CA VAL A 126 14.13 11.90 -3.18
C VAL A 126 15.47 12.56 -3.49
N GLU A 127 15.97 13.34 -2.54
CA GLU A 127 17.30 13.94 -2.59
C GLU A 127 18.01 13.66 -1.26
N HIS A 128 19.23 13.14 -1.33
CA HIS A 128 20.08 12.93 -0.15
C HIS A 128 20.77 14.22 0.27
N SER A 129 20.71 14.54 1.56
CA SER A 129 21.38 15.69 2.17
C SER A 129 22.05 15.30 3.48
N GLY A 130 23.23 14.69 3.37
CA GLY A 130 23.99 14.21 4.53
C GLY A 130 23.25 13.10 5.27
N ALA A 131 22.84 13.37 6.52
CA ALA A 131 22.07 12.42 7.35
C ALA A 131 20.54 12.55 7.17
N LEU A 132 20.10 13.41 6.25
CA LEU A 132 18.69 13.66 5.94
C LEU A 132 18.38 13.24 4.51
N VAL A 133 17.12 12.92 4.25
CA VAL A 133 16.55 12.89 2.91
C VAL A 133 15.49 13.97 2.78
N ARG A 134 15.46 14.60 1.61
CA ARG A 134 14.42 15.54 1.19
C ARG A 134 13.46 14.81 0.28
N LEU A 135 12.19 14.84 0.65
CA LEU A 135 11.10 14.24 -0.11
C LEU A 135 10.26 15.35 -0.72
N TRP A 136 10.32 15.44 -2.04
CA TRP A 136 9.60 16.44 -2.82
C TRP A 136 8.22 15.90 -3.21
N PRO A 137 7.12 16.64 -2.96
CA PRO A 137 5.78 16.21 -3.38
C PRO A 137 5.67 16.03 -4.90
N ASP A 138 6.33 16.90 -5.67
CA ASP A 138 6.47 16.83 -7.12
C ASP A 138 7.86 17.36 -7.49
N ALA A 139 8.76 16.46 -7.90
CA ALA A 139 10.13 16.80 -8.27
C ALA A 139 10.21 17.60 -9.58
N GLU A 140 9.21 17.46 -10.46
CA GLU A 140 9.13 18.19 -11.72
C GLU A 140 8.55 19.60 -11.50
N ARG A 141 7.83 19.82 -10.40
CA ARG A 141 7.20 21.10 -10.03
C ARG A 141 7.41 21.41 -8.54
N PRO A 142 8.63 21.80 -8.13
CA PRO A 142 8.98 22.04 -6.73
C PRO A 142 8.39 23.35 -6.16
N ALA A 143 7.14 23.69 -6.52
CA ALA A 143 6.43 24.82 -5.95
C ALA A 143 6.21 24.66 -4.44
N ASP A 144 6.21 23.42 -3.95
CA ASP A 144 6.09 23.07 -2.54
C ASP A 144 7.45 22.83 -1.86
N LEU A 145 7.50 23.07 -0.56
CA LEU A 145 8.66 22.74 0.27
C LEU A 145 8.81 21.20 0.40
N PRO A 146 10.04 20.67 0.41
CA PRO A 146 10.24 19.25 0.67
C PRO A 146 9.94 18.93 2.13
N ILE A 147 9.59 17.67 2.39
CA ILE A 147 9.66 17.11 3.75
C ILE A 147 11.10 16.69 4.00
N GLU A 148 11.74 17.26 5.02
CA GLU A 148 13.05 16.81 5.50
C GLU A 148 12.87 15.71 6.54
N MET A 149 13.43 14.54 6.29
CA MET A 149 13.34 13.38 7.16
C MET A 149 14.75 12.88 7.52
N PRO A 150 15.11 12.78 8.81
CA PRO A 150 16.34 12.12 9.20
C PRO A 150 16.34 10.64 8.81
N LEU A 151 17.43 10.18 8.20
CA LEU A 151 17.58 8.77 7.83
C LEU A 151 17.48 7.85 9.06
N SER A 152 17.87 8.32 10.23
CA SER A 152 17.73 7.60 11.50
C SER A 152 16.28 7.35 11.93
N GLU A 153 15.31 8.13 11.44
CA GLU A 153 13.89 7.95 11.76
C GLU A 153 13.21 6.91 10.87
N LEU A 154 13.76 6.66 9.67
CA LEU A 154 13.16 5.80 8.67
C LEU A 154 12.86 4.37 9.18
N PRO A 155 13.75 3.67 9.92
CA PRO A 155 13.43 2.36 10.46
C PRO A 155 12.20 2.35 11.38
N VAL A 156 12.04 3.39 12.20
CA VAL A 156 10.91 3.52 13.14
C VAL A 156 9.61 3.79 12.39
N LEU A 157 9.67 4.62 11.35
CA LEU A 157 8.53 4.92 10.48
C LEU A 157 8.08 3.68 9.70
N LEU A 158 9.01 2.92 9.13
CA LEU A 158 8.70 1.67 8.42
C LEU A 158 8.19 0.58 9.37
N ASP A 159 8.67 0.51 10.61
CA ASP A 159 8.14 -0.40 11.62
C ASP A 159 6.69 -0.06 11.99
N SER A 160 6.36 1.23 12.06
CA SER A 160 5.00 1.72 12.26
C SER A 160 4.08 1.36 11.09
N VAL A 161 4.56 1.50 9.85
CA VAL A 161 3.87 1.03 8.63
C VAL A 161 3.63 -0.47 8.69
N ARG A 162 4.65 -1.27 8.98
CA ARG A 162 4.53 -2.73 9.12
C ARG A 162 3.46 -3.10 10.14
N SER A 163 3.46 -2.43 11.28
CA SER A 163 2.51 -2.67 12.38
C SER A 163 1.07 -2.32 11.96
N ALA A 164 0.88 -1.24 11.23
CA ALA A 164 -0.41 -0.86 10.67
C ALA A 164 -0.91 -1.90 9.64
N LEU A 165 -0.04 -2.36 8.74
CA LEU A 165 -0.36 -3.40 7.77
C LEU A 165 -0.72 -4.73 8.44
N ALA A 166 0.00 -5.13 9.50
CA ALA A 166 -0.32 -6.32 10.27
C ALA A 166 -1.71 -6.19 10.94
N GLY A 167 -2.02 -5.01 11.48
CA GLY A 167 -3.37 -4.71 12.00
C GLY A 167 -4.45 -4.84 10.93
N PHE A 168 -4.19 -4.34 9.73
CA PHE A 168 -5.07 -4.48 8.57
C PHE A 168 -5.27 -5.95 8.16
N LEU A 169 -4.21 -6.76 8.11
CA LEU A 169 -4.32 -8.20 7.82
C LEU A 169 -5.23 -8.93 8.82
N GLY A 170 -5.12 -8.58 10.11
CA GLY A 170 -6.04 -9.10 11.13
C GLY A 170 -7.50 -8.69 10.91
N LEU A 171 -7.75 -7.50 10.37
CA LEU A 171 -9.09 -7.08 9.96
C LEU A 171 -9.59 -7.83 8.72
N VAL A 172 -8.73 -8.05 7.73
CA VAL A 172 -9.03 -8.82 6.51
C VAL A 172 -9.41 -10.26 6.86
N GLU A 173 -8.70 -10.90 7.79
CA GLU A 173 -9.03 -12.24 8.27
C GLU A 173 -10.46 -12.29 8.81
N ARG A 174 -10.76 -11.40 9.77
CA ARG A 174 -12.08 -11.31 10.40
C ARG A 174 -13.18 -10.98 9.40
N TRP A 175 -12.91 -10.07 8.47
CA TRP A 175 -13.86 -9.69 7.43
C TRP A 175 -14.12 -10.85 6.47
N THR A 176 -13.08 -11.56 6.04
CA THR A 176 -13.23 -12.68 5.10
C THR A 176 -13.96 -13.84 5.76
N ALA A 177 -13.61 -14.20 7.00
CA ALA A 177 -14.26 -15.27 7.75
C ALA A 177 -15.76 -15.03 8.03
N ARG A 178 -16.18 -13.76 8.12
CA ARG A 178 -17.60 -13.40 8.29
C ARG A 178 -18.42 -13.46 7.00
N ASN A 179 -17.80 -13.15 5.86
CA ASN A 179 -18.52 -12.96 4.59
C ASN A 179 -18.34 -14.13 3.60
N PHE A 180 -17.35 -14.99 3.82
CA PHE A 180 -16.94 -16.05 2.89
C PHE A 180 -16.61 -17.35 3.64
N PRO A 181 -16.44 -18.50 2.95
CA PRO A 181 -16.04 -19.75 3.59
C PRO A 181 -14.74 -19.60 4.39
N ALA A 182 -14.70 -20.14 5.60
CA ALA A 182 -13.58 -19.98 6.54
C ALA A 182 -12.21 -20.34 5.95
N ALA A 183 -12.13 -21.40 5.13
CA ALA A 183 -10.90 -21.82 4.48
C ALA A 183 -10.29 -20.74 3.54
N LEU A 184 -11.09 -19.80 3.04
CA LEU A 184 -10.62 -18.71 2.19
C LEU A 184 -9.93 -17.61 3.00
N ALA A 185 -10.34 -17.37 4.25
CA ALA A 185 -9.80 -16.29 5.07
C ALA A 185 -8.28 -16.44 5.27
N ALA A 186 -7.85 -17.64 5.67
CA ALA A 186 -6.43 -17.95 5.82
C ALA A 186 -5.64 -17.80 4.52
N GLN A 187 -6.23 -18.21 3.38
CA GLN A 187 -5.57 -18.10 2.07
C GLN A 187 -5.39 -16.65 1.62
N VAL A 188 -6.40 -15.81 1.81
CA VAL A 188 -6.33 -14.38 1.47
C VAL A 188 -5.29 -13.68 2.33
N VAL A 189 -5.30 -13.94 3.64
CA VAL A 189 -4.34 -13.33 4.57
C VAL A 189 -2.93 -13.76 4.25
N ALA A 190 -2.68 -15.07 4.08
CA ALA A 190 -1.36 -15.58 3.71
C ALA A 190 -0.87 -14.96 2.40
N LYS A 191 -1.74 -14.87 1.37
CA LYS A 191 -1.36 -14.26 0.09
C LYS A 191 -0.94 -12.80 0.25
N LEU A 192 -1.70 -12.01 1.00
CA LEU A 192 -1.38 -10.60 1.22
C LEU A 192 -0.15 -10.41 2.12
N ASP A 193 0.02 -11.25 3.14
CA ASP A 193 1.19 -11.23 4.02
C ASP A 193 2.48 -11.55 3.24
N ASP A 194 2.44 -12.58 2.41
CA ASP A 194 3.56 -13.03 1.58
C ASP A 194 3.93 -11.96 0.55
N ASP A 195 2.96 -11.47 -0.23
CA ASP A 195 3.22 -10.55 -1.35
C ASP A 195 3.59 -9.14 -0.89
N LEU A 196 3.03 -8.67 0.23
CA LEU A 196 3.41 -7.39 0.82
C LEU A 196 4.55 -7.54 1.84
N ALA A 197 5.04 -8.76 2.08
CA ALA A 197 6.10 -9.08 3.03
C ALA A 197 5.90 -8.40 4.41
N VAL A 198 4.69 -8.45 4.97
CA VAL A 198 4.32 -7.74 6.20
C VAL A 198 4.98 -8.39 7.42
N SER A 199 4.84 -9.71 7.58
CA SER A 199 5.42 -10.44 8.71
C SER A 199 6.93 -10.69 8.57
N ALA A 200 7.51 -10.46 7.39
CA ALA A 200 8.93 -10.62 7.17
C ALA A 200 9.75 -9.57 7.95
N SER A 201 10.81 -10.01 8.63
CA SER A 201 11.72 -9.12 9.37
C SER A 201 12.23 -7.99 8.49
N LEU A 202 12.15 -6.75 8.96
CA LEU A 202 12.84 -5.59 8.38
C LEU A 202 14.33 -5.81 8.54
N ARG A 203 14.98 -6.44 7.55
CA ARG A 203 16.43 -6.54 7.51
C ARG A 203 16.95 -5.18 7.07
N THR A 204 17.41 -4.39 8.02
CA THR A 204 18.43 -3.38 7.75
C THR A 204 19.74 -4.15 7.66
N SER A 205 20.38 -4.23 6.50
CA SER A 205 21.68 -4.89 6.39
C SER A 205 22.64 -4.40 7.48
N PRO A 206 23.25 -5.29 8.29
CA PRO A 206 24.41 -4.92 9.09
C PRO A 206 25.56 -5.88 8.75
N ASP A 207 26.47 -5.43 7.89
CA ASP A 207 27.93 -5.60 8.05
C ASP A 207 28.63 -5.19 6.76
N VAL A 208 29.32 -4.05 6.80
CA VAL A 208 30.56 -3.90 6.03
C VAL A 208 31.66 -3.94 7.08
N SER A 209 32.34 -5.09 7.14
CA SER A 209 33.59 -5.29 7.89
C SER A 209 34.72 -4.41 7.36
#